data_AF-A0A4W5QN26-F1
#
_entry.id   AF-A0A4W5QN26-F1
#
_cell.length_a   1.000
_cell.length_b   1.000
_cell.length_c   1.000
_cell.angle_alpha   90.00
_cell.angle_beta   90.00
_cell.angle_gamma   90.00
#
_symmetry.space_group_name_H-M   'P 1'
#
loop_
_entity.id
_entity.type
_entity.pdbx_description
1 polymer ?
#
loop_
_entity_poly.entity_id
_entity_poly.type
_entity_poly.pdbx_seq_one_letter_code
_entity_poly.pdbx_strand_id
1 'polypeptide(L)'
;MLRSLGREKEIEVYSSMLKGFLEARAAGHKNYNVLIYEGPIGYGKSRLLAEVVYRTAKDGVRVISFELAKTDIKQCNYALQTLLAIIMSVQNCKSYAKRERFLLSKILDPKMRQNLCLLSDILLVKVGGISER
;
A
#
# COMPACT_ATOMS: atom_id res chain seq x y z
N MET A 1 23.61 25.33 -3.20
CA MET A 1 22.88 25.25 -1.92
C MET A 1 23.08 23.85 -1.34
N LEU A 2 24.16 23.66 -0.57
CA LEU A 2 24.57 22.37 0.01
C LEU A 2 23.95 22.19 1.41
N ARG A 3 23.05 21.22 1.56
CA ARG A 3 22.62 20.63 2.86
C ARG A 3 22.50 19.09 2.73
N SER A 4 23.41 18.45 2.00
CA SER A 4 23.25 17.05 1.53
C SER A 4 23.91 15.97 2.40
N LEU A 5 24.89 16.29 3.26
CA LEU A 5 25.65 15.26 4.01
C LEU A 5 24.80 14.40 4.96
N GLY A 6 23.72 14.93 5.53
CA GLY A 6 22.83 14.16 6.42
C GLY A 6 21.86 13.24 5.66
N ARG A 7 21.41 13.65 4.47
CA ARG A 7 20.42 12.91 3.67
C ARG A 7 21.01 11.65 3.04
N GLU A 8 22.29 11.67 2.70
CA GLU A 8 23.00 10.50 2.17
C GLU A 8 22.98 9.34 3.16
N LYS A 9 23.24 9.61 4.45
CA LYS A 9 23.20 8.58 5.50
C LYS A 9 21.81 7.98 5.69
N GLU A 10 20.76 8.79 5.69
CA GLU A 10 19.38 8.30 5.80
C GLU A 10 18.99 7.39 4.62
N ILE A 11 19.46 7.73 3.43
CA ILE A 11 19.26 6.93 2.22
C ILE A 11 20.13 5.66 2.24
N GLU A 12 21.33 5.71 2.81
CA GLU A 12 22.20 4.56 2.99
C GLU A 12 21.57 3.53 3.93
N VAL A 13 21.03 3.99 5.06
CA VAL A 13 20.25 3.14 6.00
C VAL A 13 19.09 2.46 5.25
N TYR A 14 18.31 3.24 4.48
CA TYR A 14 17.24 2.69 3.67
C TYR A 14 17.74 1.63 2.66
N SER A 15 18.79 1.95 1.93
CA SER A 15 19.33 1.08 0.86
C SER A 15 19.86 -0.24 1.43
N SER A 16 20.51 -0.19 2.60
CA SER A 16 20.97 -1.37 3.32
C SER A 16 19.80 -2.26 3.76
N MET A 17 18.73 -1.65 4.32
CA MET A 17 17.53 -2.39 4.71
C MET A 17 16.79 -3.01 3.51
N LEU A 18 16.71 -2.30 2.38
CA LEU A 18 16.09 -2.82 1.17
C LEU A 18 16.89 -4.01 0.62
N LYS A 19 18.23 -3.89 0.57
CA LYS A 19 19.11 -4.97 0.13
C LYS A 19 18.92 -6.22 0.98
N GLY A 20 18.98 -6.11 2.30
CA GLY A 20 18.75 -7.24 3.20
C GLY A 20 17.33 -7.83 3.09
N PHE A 21 16.32 -6.98 2.83
CA PHE A 21 14.96 -7.45 2.53
C PHE A 21 14.91 -8.32 1.27
N LEU A 22 15.53 -7.85 0.18
CA LEU A 22 15.53 -8.57 -1.10
C LEU A 22 16.32 -9.88 -1.03
N GLU A 23 17.46 -9.89 -0.34
CA GLU A 23 18.27 -11.10 -0.12
C GLU A 23 17.51 -12.16 0.68
N ALA A 24 16.88 -11.78 1.80
CA ALA A 24 16.06 -12.69 2.60
C ALA A 24 14.88 -13.25 1.80
N ARG A 25 14.20 -12.39 1.02
CA ARG A 25 13.11 -12.81 0.14
C ARG A 25 13.60 -13.82 -0.92
N ALA A 26 14.76 -13.59 -1.51
CA ALA A 26 15.36 -14.51 -2.49
C ALA A 26 15.73 -15.87 -1.84
N ALA A 27 16.13 -15.87 -0.57
CA ALA A 27 16.37 -17.08 0.22
C ALA A 27 15.07 -17.77 0.72
N GLY A 28 13.88 -17.25 0.38
CA GLY A 28 12.59 -17.80 0.80
C GLY A 28 12.19 -17.43 2.24
N HIS A 29 12.92 -16.54 2.90
CA HIS A 29 12.61 -16.09 4.24
C HIS A 29 11.54 -14.98 4.21
N LYS A 30 10.66 -14.97 5.21
CA LYS A 30 9.74 -13.86 5.45
C LYS A 30 10.38 -12.89 6.44
N ASN A 31 10.69 -11.69 6.00
CA ASN A 31 11.12 -10.60 6.86
C ASN A 31 10.28 -9.34 6.60
N TYR A 32 10.08 -8.59 7.68
CA TYR A 32 9.32 -7.35 7.66
C TYR A 32 10.16 -6.28 8.35
N ASN A 33 10.39 -5.19 7.64
CA ASN A 33 11.21 -4.08 8.09
C ASN A 33 10.33 -2.84 8.22
N VAL A 34 10.50 -2.11 9.32
CA VAL A 34 9.84 -0.83 9.53
C VAL A 34 10.92 0.23 9.71
N LEU A 35 10.85 1.30 8.90
CA LEU A 35 11.74 2.44 8.98
C LEU A 35 10.91 3.69 9.26
N ILE A 36 11.24 4.41 10.33
CA ILE A 36 10.52 5.60 10.77
C ILE A 36 11.44 6.81 10.59
N TYR A 37 10.99 7.79 9.80
CA TYR A 37 11.69 9.06 9.62
C TYR A 37 11.04 10.13 10.51
N GLU A 38 11.66 10.38 11.65
CA GLU A 38 11.22 11.41 12.58
C GLU A 38 11.93 12.74 12.31
N GLY A 39 11.22 13.85 12.51
CA GLY A 39 11.84 15.17 12.48
C GLY A 39 10.83 16.30 12.43
N PRO A 40 11.28 17.56 12.57
CA PRO A 40 10.41 18.73 12.59
C PRO A 40 9.57 18.92 11.31
N ILE A 41 8.53 19.75 11.41
CA ILE A 41 7.76 20.21 10.24
C ILE A 41 8.70 20.98 9.30
N GLY A 42 8.52 20.80 7.98
CA GLY A 42 9.34 21.48 6.97
C GLY A 42 10.75 20.91 6.77
N TYR A 43 11.14 19.87 7.53
CA TYR A 43 12.51 19.33 7.43
C TYR A 43 12.78 18.60 6.10
N GLY A 44 11.75 18.29 5.31
CA GLY A 44 11.88 17.62 4.00
C GLY A 44 11.61 16.11 4.03
N LYS A 45 10.90 15.59 5.04
CA LYS A 45 10.55 14.16 5.15
C LYS A 45 9.84 13.63 3.91
N SER A 46 8.86 14.36 3.37
CA SER A 46 8.14 13.94 2.16
C SER A 46 9.06 13.87 0.93
N ARG A 47 10.07 14.75 0.85
CA ARG A 47 11.08 14.71 -0.22
C ARG A 47 12.00 13.49 -0.07
N LEU A 48 12.38 13.15 1.16
CA LEU A 48 13.13 11.91 1.44
C LEU A 48 12.33 10.66 1.05
N LEU A 49 11.04 10.61 1.42
CA LEU A 49 10.16 9.51 1.03
C LEU A 49 9.99 9.41 -0.50
N ALA A 50 9.93 10.54 -1.21
CA ALA A 50 9.89 10.54 -2.67
C ALA A 50 11.17 9.95 -3.29
N GLU A 51 12.34 10.25 -2.73
CA GLU A 51 13.62 9.66 -3.15
C GLU A 51 13.67 8.15 -2.87
N VAL A 52 13.15 7.71 -1.71
CA VAL A 52 12.99 6.30 -1.37
C VAL A 52 12.12 5.59 -2.42
N VAL A 53 10.95 6.15 -2.74
CA VAL A 53 10.04 5.59 -3.77
C VAL A 53 10.75 5.48 -5.11
N TYR A 54 11.43 6.53 -5.54
CA TYR A 54 12.16 6.58 -6.82
C TYR A 54 13.23 5.49 -6.92
N ARG A 55 14.08 5.35 -5.90
CA ARG A 55 15.16 4.34 -5.89
C ARG A 55 14.61 2.92 -5.89
N THR A 56 13.60 2.67 -5.08
CA THR A 56 12.98 1.34 -4.96
C THR A 56 12.32 0.90 -6.26
N ALA A 57 11.64 1.83 -6.94
CA ALA A 57 11.06 1.58 -8.25
C ALA A 57 12.14 1.30 -9.31
N LYS A 58 13.31 1.96 -9.23
CA LYS A 58 14.46 1.70 -10.10
C LYS A 58 15.00 0.27 -9.94
N ASP A 59 14.90 -0.28 -8.74
CA ASP A 59 15.28 -1.68 -8.46
C ASP A 59 14.16 -2.69 -8.82
N GLY A 60 13.12 -2.25 -9.54
CA GLY A 60 12.02 -3.11 -10.00
C GLY A 60 11.07 -3.55 -8.89
N VAL A 61 11.16 -2.96 -7.70
CA VAL A 61 10.29 -3.28 -6.56
C VAL A 61 9.05 -2.40 -6.63
N ARG A 62 7.86 -3.03 -6.65
CA ARG A 62 6.59 -2.29 -6.62
C ARG A 62 6.45 -1.55 -5.29
N VAL A 63 6.30 -0.23 -5.36
CA VAL A 63 6.03 0.64 -4.21
C VAL A 63 4.57 1.05 -4.19
N ILE A 64 3.97 1.05 -3.00
CA ILE A 64 2.63 1.60 -2.78
C ILE A 64 2.77 2.74 -1.79
N SER A 65 2.64 3.97 -2.30
CA SER A 65 2.62 5.18 -1.47
C SER A 65 1.19 5.50 -1.06
N PHE A 66 0.98 5.72 0.23
CA PHE A 66 -0.31 6.19 0.75
C PHE A 66 -0.07 7.16 1.91
N GLU A 67 -0.92 8.17 2.00
CA GLU A 67 -0.92 9.15 3.08
C GLU A 67 -2.05 8.82 4.06
N LEU A 68 -1.74 8.85 5.35
CA LEU A 68 -2.73 8.73 6.41
C LEU A 68 -3.36 10.10 6.66
N ALA A 69 -4.67 10.21 6.45
CA ALA A 69 -5.45 11.39 6.76
C ALA A 69 -5.94 11.38 8.22
N LYS A 70 -6.45 12.53 8.69
CA LYS A 70 -7.03 12.63 10.05
C LYS A 70 -8.25 11.72 10.26
N THR A 71 -8.92 11.32 9.17
CA THR A 71 -10.03 10.37 9.19
C THR A 71 -9.57 8.96 9.57
N ASP A 72 -8.34 8.58 9.20
CA ASP A 72 -7.75 7.27 9.54
C ASP A 72 -7.62 7.04 11.05
N ILE A 73 -7.50 8.11 11.83
CA ILE A 73 -7.41 8.05 13.30
C ILE A 73 -8.79 7.80 13.92
N LYS A 74 -9.86 8.29 13.27
CA LYS A 74 -11.23 8.30 13.82
C LYS A 74 -12.07 7.12 13.35
N GLN A 75 -11.83 6.63 12.14
CA GLN A 75 -12.57 5.53 11.54
C GLN A 75 -11.72 4.28 11.55
N CYS A 76 -12.16 3.27 12.31
CA CYS A 76 -11.53 1.96 12.29
C CYS A 76 -11.43 1.46 10.84
N ASN A 77 -10.25 0.91 10.50
CA ASN A 77 -9.95 0.30 9.20
C ASN A 77 -9.88 1.25 7.99
N TYR A 78 -10.08 2.57 8.11
CA TYR A 78 -10.06 3.46 6.93
C TYR A 78 -8.71 3.45 6.18
N ALA A 79 -7.59 3.34 6.90
CA ALA A 79 -6.26 3.17 6.31
C ALA A 79 -6.16 1.85 5.52
N LEU A 80 -6.71 0.76 6.09
CA LEU A 80 -6.73 -0.56 5.46
C LEU A 80 -7.63 -0.56 4.21
N GLN A 81 -8.79 0.10 4.27
CA GLN A 81 -9.70 0.28 3.14
C GLN A 81 -9.00 1.02 2.00
N THR A 82 -8.32 2.13 2.32
CA THR A 82 -7.58 2.93 1.34
C THR A 82 -6.46 2.11 0.70
N LEU A 83 -5.67 1.40 1.51
CA LEU A 83 -4.58 0.56 1.03
C LEU A 83 -5.08 -0.55 0.10
N LEU A 84 -6.15 -1.27 0.50
CA LEU A 84 -6.74 -2.32 -0.33
C LEU A 84 -7.36 -1.76 -1.61
N ALA A 85 -7.99 -0.60 -1.55
CA ALA A 85 -8.54 0.07 -2.72
C ALA A 85 -7.43 0.40 -3.74
N ILE A 86 -6.25 0.83 -3.29
CA ILE A 86 -5.08 1.07 -4.14
C ILE A 86 -4.56 -0.25 -4.71
N ILE A 87 -4.36 -1.27 -3.86
CA ILE A 87 -3.84 -2.58 -4.28
C ILE A 87 -4.72 -3.20 -5.37
N MET A 88 -6.04 -3.12 -5.20
CA MET A 88 -7.03 -3.66 -6.12
C MET A 88 -7.42 -2.70 -7.26
N SER A 89 -6.83 -1.49 -7.31
CA SER A 89 -7.10 -0.49 -8.34
C SER A 89 -8.57 -0.04 -8.44
N VAL A 90 -9.25 0.07 -7.29
CA VAL A 90 -10.66 0.48 -7.18
C VAL A 90 -10.86 1.84 -6.48
N GLN A 91 -9.78 2.54 -6.14
CA GLN A 91 -9.81 3.86 -5.50
C GLN A 91 -10.58 4.91 -6.30
N ASN A 92 -10.53 4.83 -7.63
CA ASN A 92 -11.23 5.78 -8.53
C ASN A 92 -12.69 5.39 -8.82
N CYS A 93 -13.16 4.23 -8.34
CA CYS A 93 -14.53 3.80 -8.54
C CYS A 93 -15.45 4.52 -7.55
N LYS A 94 -16.29 5.44 -8.06
CA LYS A 94 -17.18 6.28 -7.25
C LYS A 94 -18.44 5.57 -6.72
N SER A 95 -18.75 4.36 -7.18
CA SER A 95 -19.93 3.62 -6.72
C SER A 95 -19.61 2.16 -6.40
N TYR A 96 -20.33 1.63 -5.41
CA TYR A 96 -20.29 0.23 -4.98
C TYR A 96 -20.45 -0.72 -6.19
N ALA A 97 -21.45 -0.48 -7.03
CA ALA A 97 -21.71 -1.30 -8.21
C ALA A 97 -20.57 -1.28 -9.25
N LYS A 98 -19.90 -0.14 -9.43
CA LYS A 98 -18.73 -0.05 -10.33
C LYS A 98 -17.54 -0.81 -9.76
N ARG A 99 -17.29 -0.70 -8.45
CA ARG A 99 -16.24 -1.47 -7.77
C ARG A 99 -16.47 -2.96 -7.90
N GLU A 100 -17.68 -3.43 -7.59
CA GLU A 100 -18.04 -4.83 -7.66
C GLU A 100 -17.82 -5.39 -9.07
N ARG A 101 -18.38 -4.73 -10.11
CA ARG A 101 -18.18 -5.15 -11.50
C ARG A 101 -16.71 -5.20 -11.90
N PHE A 102 -15.92 -4.19 -11.49
CA PHE A 102 -14.49 -4.15 -11.78
C PHE A 102 -13.75 -5.31 -11.11
N LEU A 103 -13.97 -5.57 -9.82
CA LEU A 103 -13.34 -6.68 -9.09
C LEU A 103 -13.72 -8.04 -9.69
N LEU A 104 -15.01 -8.25 -9.99
CA LEU A 104 -15.49 -9.49 -10.62
C LEU A 104 -14.89 -9.71 -12.01
N SER A 105 -14.60 -8.63 -12.76
CA SER A 105 -13.91 -8.71 -14.05
C SER A 105 -12.43 -9.11 -13.94
N LYS A 106 -11.79 -8.88 -12.79
CA LYS A 106 -10.36 -9.16 -12.57
C LYS A 106 -10.14 -10.50 -11.86
N ILE A 107 -11.09 -10.92 -11.03
CA ILE A 107 -11.03 -12.19 -10.31
C ILE A 107 -11.72 -13.25 -11.17
N LEU A 108 -10.92 -14.10 -11.79
CA LEU A 108 -11.44 -15.17 -12.67
C LEU A 108 -11.79 -16.44 -11.89
N ASP A 109 -11.14 -16.68 -10.75
CA ASP A 109 -11.39 -17.84 -9.90
C ASP A 109 -12.75 -17.73 -9.17
N PRO A 110 -13.71 -18.64 -9.41
CA PRO A 110 -15.00 -18.66 -8.72
C PRO A 110 -14.89 -18.74 -7.20
N LYS A 111 -13.88 -19.44 -6.66
CA LYS A 111 -13.68 -19.57 -5.21
C LYS A 111 -13.25 -18.25 -4.59
N MET A 112 -12.36 -17.52 -5.27
CA MET A 112 -11.99 -16.16 -4.86
C MET A 112 -13.16 -15.17 -4.96
N ARG A 113 -14.05 -15.33 -5.96
CA ARG A 113 -15.27 -14.50 -6.05
C ARG A 113 -16.19 -14.70 -4.85
N GLN A 114 -16.36 -15.94 -4.38
CA GLN A 114 -17.14 -16.21 -3.17
C GLN A 114 -16.52 -15.54 -1.95
N ASN A 115 -15.19 -15.57 -1.82
CA ASN A 115 -14.48 -14.96 -0.69
C ASN A 115 -14.52 -13.42 -0.69
N LEU A 116 -14.93 -12.75 -1.77
CA LEU A 116 -15.08 -11.29 -1.79
C LEU A 116 -16.08 -10.79 -0.74
N CYS A 117 -17.05 -11.62 -0.34
CA CYS A 117 -18.00 -11.26 0.71
C CYS A 117 -17.31 -11.02 2.06
N LEU A 118 -16.19 -11.69 2.33
CA LEU A 118 -15.39 -11.49 3.55
C LEU A 118 -14.76 -10.10 3.62
N LEU A 119 -14.69 -9.40 2.48
CA LEU A 119 -14.10 -8.07 2.35
C LEU A 119 -15.15 -7.02 1.98
N SER A 120 -16.45 -7.32 2.05
CA SER A 120 -17.53 -6.40 1.66
C SER A 120 -17.42 -5.04 2.34
N ASP A 121 -17.19 -5.06 3.65
CA ASP A 121 -17.16 -3.87 4.51
C ASP A 121 -15.85 -3.08 4.35
N ILE A 122 -14.80 -3.74 3.89
CA ILE A 122 -13.48 -3.13 3.69
C ILE A 122 -13.35 -2.58 2.27
N LEU A 123 -13.84 -3.31 1.26
CA LEU A 123 -13.79 -2.90 -0.14
C LEU A 123 -14.96 -2.00 -0.54
N LEU A 124 -15.96 -1.90 0.33
CA LEU A 124 -17.21 -1.21 0.09
C LEU A 124 -17.84 -1.76 -1.21
N VAL A 125 -18.12 -3.06 -1.18
CA VAL A 125 -18.80 -3.78 -2.27
C VAL A 125 -19.98 -4.56 -1.72
N LYS A 126 -21.08 -4.59 -2.48
CA LYS A 126 -22.25 -5.39 -2.13
C LYS A 126 -22.13 -6.71 -2.85
N VAL A 127 -21.42 -7.67 -2.27
CA VAL A 127 -21.47 -9.04 -2.79
C VAL A 127 -22.87 -9.55 -2.46
N GLY A 128 -23.70 -9.71 -3.49
CA GLY A 128 -25.07 -10.17 -3.34
C GLY A 128 -25.09 -11.39 -2.42
N GLY A 129 -25.90 -11.31 -1.37
CA GLY A 129 -26.30 -12.50 -0.62
C GLY A 129 -26.75 -13.55 -1.60
N ILE A 130 -26.48 -14.81 -1.26
CA ILE A 130 -27.03 -16.00 -1.90
C ILE A 130 -28.43 -15.62 -2.40
N SER A 131 -28.59 -15.53 -3.73
CA SER A 131 -29.92 -15.51 -4.31
C SER A 131 -30.49 -16.86 -3.91
N GLU A 132 -31.29 -16.88 -2.85
CA GLU A 132 -32.29 -17.91 -2.70
C GLU A 132 -33.07 -17.91 -4.02
N ARG A 133 -33.13 -19.10 -4.59
CA ARG A 133 -33.85 -19.41 -5.81
C ARG A 133 -35.34 -19.19 -5.62
#